data_AF-A0A2D9RX63-F1
#
_entry.id   AF-A0A2D9RX63-F1
#
_cell.length_a   1.000
_cell.length_b   1.000
_cell.length_c   1.000
_cell.angle_alpha   90.00
_cell.angle_beta   90.00
_cell.angle_gamma   90.00
#
_symmetry.space_group_name_H-M   'P 1'
#
loop_
_entity.id
_entity.type
_entity.pdbx_description
1 polymer ?
#
loop_
_entity_poly.entity_id
_entity_poly.type
_entity_poly.pdbx_seq_one_letter_code
_entity_poly.pdbx_strand_id
1 'polypeptide(L)'
;MILDKVQLTKFRNFESVQFSPSPSLSIITGKNGSGKSSLLEALHYLGYGRSFRTSKHQSVIKHDNDAFTIFASCQNDDGKQFKIGLSRGNSEQFKCSVNGEHFKRLSDLVSLLPIQLFTPQSTDLVIGSPSERRRFCDWGLFHVEQSYSELIKNYGKVLKHRNALLKDYNGQSAQNDTGYWDQQIIVLGERIDALRGEYVNRLIPVFESTCRQFLPEFSVEISYYRGWEKDSDLSQALNK
;
A
#
# COMPACT_ATOMS: atom_id res chain seq x y z
N MET A 1 -11.68 -6.98 12.23
CA MET A 1 -11.13 -5.75 12.83
C MET A 1 -12.20 -4.66 12.82
N ILE A 2 -12.35 -3.93 13.92
CA ILE A 2 -13.40 -2.91 14.11
C ILE A 2 -12.76 -1.60 14.56
N LEU A 3 -13.31 -0.46 14.09
CA LEU A 3 -12.99 0.88 14.56
C LEU A 3 -14.06 1.35 15.54
N ASP A 4 -13.72 1.52 16.82
CA ASP A 4 -14.69 1.89 17.87
C ASP A 4 -14.85 3.41 18.00
N LYS A 5 -13.74 4.13 17.84
CA LYS A 5 -13.71 5.58 17.97
C LYS A 5 -12.61 6.14 17.11
N VAL A 6 -12.89 7.23 16.41
CA VAL A 6 -11.93 7.94 15.57
C VAL A 6 -11.96 9.42 15.94
N GLN A 7 -10.79 10.02 16.04
CA GLN A 7 -10.60 11.46 16.27
C GLN A 7 -9.63 12.02 15.26
N LEU A 8 -10.03 13.09 14.58
CA LEU A 8 -9.25 13.82 13.59
C LEU A 8 -9.03 15.24 14.07
N THR A 9 -7.81 15.76 13.90
CA THR A 9 -7.48 17.16 14.21
C THR A 9 -6.67 17.74 13.06
N LYS A 10 -7.07 18.93 12.57
CA LYS A 10 -6.41 19.67 11.48
C LYS A 10 -6.20 18.87 10.18
N PHE A 11 -7.13 17.99 9.85
CA PHE A 11 -7.08 17.16 8.63
C PHE A 11 -7.99 17.73 7.55
N ARG A 12 -7.45 18.11 6.40
CA ARG A 12 -8.18 18.72 5.27
C ARG A 12 -9.03 19.90 5.74
N ASN A 13 -10.35 19.84 5.55
CA ASN A 13 -11.27 20.89 5.96
C ASN A 13 -11.64 20.82 7.45
N PHE A 14 -11.30 19.75 8.17
CA PHE A 14 -11.70 19.53 9.55
C PHE A 14 -10.77 20.20 10.56
N GLU A 15 -11.37 21.01 11.44
CA GLU A 15 -10.69 21.56 12.61
C GLU A 15 -10.47 20.48 13.67
N SER A 16 -11.57 19.88 14.12
CA SER A 16 -11.60 18.68 14.95
C SER A 16 -12.89 17.91 14.66
N VAL A 17 -12.80 16.58 14.55
CA VAL A 17 -13.95 15.68 14.38
C VAL A 17 -13.73 14.45 15.23
N GLN A 18 -14.78 14.02 15.94
CA GLN A 18 -14.79 12.76 16.67
C GLN A 18 -16.07 11.99 16.34
N PHE A 19 -15.94 10.69 16.08
CA PHE A 19 -17.08 9.82 15.81
C PHE A 19 -16.79 8.38 16.23
N SER A 20 -17.85 7.61 16.44
CA SER A 20 -17.80 6.18 16.72
C SER A 20 -18.53 5.43 15.61
N PRO A 21 -17.80 4.76 14.71
CA PRO A 21 -18.40 3.90 13.71
C PRO A 21 -19.24 2.79 14.35
N SER A 22 -20.22 2.30 13.60
CA SER A 22 -20.92 1.06 13.92
C SER A 22 -19.99 -0.12 13.62
N PRO A 23 -20.02 -1.21 14.41
CA PRO A 23 -19.24 -2.41 14.14
C PRO A 23 -19.49 -3.05 12.75
N SER A 24 -20.65 -2.78 12.14
CA SER A 24 -21.04 -3.35 10.85
C SER A 24 -21.04 -2.31 9.72
N LEU A 25 -22.01 -1.41 9.72
CA LEU A 25 -22.21 -0.42 8.65
C LEU A 25 -22.35 0.98 9.23
N SER A 26 -21.50 1.88 8.74
CA SER A 26 -21.61 3.32 8.98
C SER A 26 -21.88 4.05 7.67
N ILE A 27 -22.94 4.85 7.65
CA ILE A 27 -23.33 5.66 6.50
C ILE A 27 -22.98 7.12 6.79
N ILE A 28 -22.12 7.70 5.96
CA ILE A 28 -21.73 9.12 6.04
C ILE A 28 -22.47 9.88 4.95
N THR A 29 -23.40 10.75 5.35
CA THR A 29 -24.22 11.56 4.43
C THR A 29 -23.89 13.05 4.54
N GLY A 30 -24.31 13.83 3.55
CA GLY A 30 -24.12 15.29 3.53
C GLY A 30 -23.92 15.84 2.13
N LYS A 31 -23.94 17.17 2.01
CA LYS A 31 -23.77 17.87 0.73
C LYS A 31 -22.40 17.60 0.09
N ASN A 32 -22.29 17.79 -1.22
CA ASN A 32 -20.98 17.74 -1.89
C ASN A 32 -20.05 18.80 -1.30
N GLY A 33 -18.76 18.46 -1.14
CA GLY A 33 -17.79 19.32 -0.47
C GLY A 33 -17.85 19.34 1.07
N SER A 34 -18.78 18.62 1.72
CA SER A 34 -18.87 18.60 3.19
C SER A 34 -17.74 17.86 3.92
N GLY A 35 -16.79 17.27 3.20
CA GLY A 35 -15.66 16.52 3.77
C GLY A 35 -15.87 15.00 3.89
N LYS A 36 -16.95 14.42 3.32
CA LYS A 36 -17.19 12.96 3.34
C LYS A 36 -15.98 12.15 2.87
N SER A 37 -15.44 12.48 1.70
CA SER A 37 -14.24 11.82 1.16
C SER A 37 -12.98 12.14 1.96
N SER A 38 -12.92 13.28 2.64
CA SER A 38 -11.80 13.63 3.53
C SER A 38 -11.84 12.79 4.82
N LEU A 39 -13.03 12.44 5.31
CA LEU A 39 -13.20 11.51 6.43
C LEU A 39 -12.68 10.12 6.06
N LEU A 40 -13.09 9.59 4.89
CA LEU A 40 -12.58 8.33 4.36
C LEU A 40 -11.07 8.37 4.08
N GLU A 41 -10.57 9.52 3.60
CA GLU A 41 -9.14 9.74 3.40
C GLU A 41 -8.36 9.66 4.70
N ALA A 42 -8.88 10.19 5.81
CA ALA A 42 -8.24 10.09 7.11
C ALA A 42 -8.18 8.63 7.60
N LEU A 43 -9.27 7.87 7.45
CA LEU A 43 -9.29 6.44 7.79
C LEU A 43 -8.28 5.65 6.96
N HIS A 44 -8.31 5.83 5.65
CA HIS A 44 -7.32 5.23 4.76
C HIS A 44 -5.89 5.65 5.13
N TYR A 45 -5.66 6.90 5.54
CA TYR A 45 -4.35 7.37 5.95
C TYR A 45 -3.80 6.59 7.15
N LEU A 46 -4.63 6.22 8.13
CA LEU A 46 -4.19 5.36 9.23
C LEU A 46 -3.72 3.99 8.73
N GLY A 47 -4.46 3.37 7.81
CA GLY A 47 -4.15 2.03 7.28
C GLY A 47 -3.15 2.00 6.14
N TYR A 48 -2.70 3.14 5.59
CA TYR A 48 -1.74 3.18 4.47
C TYR A 48 -0.57 4.14 4.68
N GLY A 49 -0.63 5.01 5.69
CA GLY A 49 0.37 6.05 5.94
C GLY A 49 0.42 7.18 4.90
N ARG A 50 -0.53 7.19 3.95
CA ARG A 50 -0.61 8.17 2.86
C ARG A 50 -2.04 8.39 2.38
N SER A 51 -2.26 9.51 1.71
CA SER A 51 -3.51 9.81 1.04
C SER A 51 -3.68 8.97 -0.23
N PHE A 52 -4.92 8.58 -0.53
CA PHE A 52 -5.28 7.98 -1.82
C PHE A 52 -5.48 9.03 -2.93
N ARG A 53 -5.50 10.33 -2.60
CA ARG A 53 -5.74 11.44 -3.54
C ARG A 53 -4.47 12.19 -3.94
N THR A 54 -3.46 12.23 -3.07
CA THR A 54 -2.23 13.00 -3.28
C THR A 54 -1.02 12.31 -2.67
N SER A 55 0.13 12.42 -3.32
CA SER A 55 1.43 12.03 -2.76
C SER A 55 1.99 13.06 -1.78
N LYS A 56 1.53 14.32 -1.84
CA LYS A 56 2.02 15.42 -1.00
C LYS A 56 1.34 15.41 0.36
N HIS A 57 2.07 15.04 1.40
CA HIS A 57 1.55 14.97 2.76
C HIS A 57 1.07 16.33 3.30
N GLN A 58 1.74 17.42 2.93
CA GLN A 58 1.36 18.79 3.29
C GLN A 58 -0.04 19.17 2.81
N SER A 59 -0.47 18.68 1.64
CA SER A 59 -1.80 18.97 1.09
C SER A 59 -2.95 18.35 1.89
N VAL A 60 -2.63 17.47 2.83
CA VAL A 60 -3.61 16.82 3.72
C VAL A 60 -3.78 17.60 5.03
N ILE A 61 -2.79 18.43 5.40
CA ILE A 61 -2.88 19.31 6.57
C ILE A 61 -3.89 20.42 6.27
N LYS A 62 -4.70 20.78 7.26
CA LYS A 62 -5.61 21.93 7.18
C LYS A 62 -4.80 23.21 6.93
N HIS A 63 -5.31 24.09 6.08
CA HIS A 63 -4.69 25.38 5.78
C HIS A 63 -4.31 26.14 7.07
N ASP A 64 -3.19 26.86 7.05
CA ASP A 64 -2.59 27.58 8.19
C ASP A 64 -2.32 26.73 9.44
N ASN A 65 -2.04 25.44 9.26
CA ASN A 65 -1.61 24.57 10.37
C ASN A 65 -0.33 23.82 10.00
N ASP A 66 0.44 23.44 11.02
CA ASP A 66 1.74 22.81 10.83
C ASP A 66 1.70 21.29 10.73
N ALA A 67 0.62 20.68 11.22
CA ALA A 67 0.43 19.24 11.28
C ALA A 67 -1.04 18.85 11.38
N PHE A 68 -1.33 17.60 11.04
CA PHE A 68 -2.58 16.93 11.39
C PHE A 68 -2.33 15.78 12.36
N THR A 69 -3.38 15.34 13.04
CA THR A 69 -3.34 14.13 13.87
C THR A 69 -4.60 13.30 13.68
N ILE A 70 -4.43 11.99 13.67
CA ILE A 70 -5.48 10.98 13.57
C ILE A 70 -5.28 9.99 14.71
N PHE A 71 -6.32 9.76 15.50
CA PHE A 71 -6.36 8.72 16.51
C PHE A 71 -7.51 7.78 16.25
N ALA A 72 -7.32 6.49 16.52
CA ALA A 72 -8.39 5.51 16.53
C ALA A 72 -8.23 4.53 17.70
N SER A 73 -9.34 4.15 18.33
CA SER A 73 -9.42 2.91 19.10
C SER A 73 -10.02 1.82 18.23
N CYS A 74 -9.38 0.66 18.25
CA CYS A 74 -9.69 -0.46 17.38
C CYS A 74 -9.82 -1.74 18.21
N GLN A 75 -10.53 -2.70 17.66
CA GLN A 75 -10.62 -4.07 18.17
C GLN A 75 -10.17 -5.04 17.07
N ASN A 76 -9.23 -5.92 17.39
CA ASN A 76 -8.79 -6.97 16.46
C ASN A 76 -9.78 -8.14 16.44
N ASP A 77 -9.50 -9.16 15.61
CA ASP A 77 -10.39 -10.32 15.44
C ASP A 77 -10.48 -11.18 16.71
N ASP A 78 -9.47 -11.16 17.57
CA ASP A 78 -9.45 -11.83 18.88
C ASP A 78 -10.20 -11.05 19.98
N GLY A 79 -10.78 -9.89 19.65
CA GLY A 79 -11.46 -9.02 20.60
C GLY A 79 -10.55 -8.13 21.45
N LYS A 80 -9.24 -8.14 21.21
CA LYS A 80 -8.28 -7.28 21.90
C LYS A 80 -8.41 -5.84 21.41
N GLN A 81 -8.59 -4.93 22.36
CA GLN A 81 -8.61 -3.50 22.11
C GLN A 81 -7.21 -2.90 22.06
N PHE A 82 -7.01 -1.95 21.17
CA PHE A 82 -5.78 -1.18 21.06
C PHE A 82 -6.06 0.21 20.52
N LYS A 83 -5.17 1.16 20.82
CA LYS A 83 -5.25 2.54 20.32
C LYS A 83 -4.10 2.80 19.38
N ILE A 84 -4.38 3.43 18.24
CA ILE A 84 -3.37 3.88 17.29
C ILE A 84 -3.43 5.40 17.13
N GLY A 85 -2.28 6.00 16.91
CA GLY A 85 -2.15 7.43 16.65
C GLY A 85 -1.16 7.69 15.53
N LEU A 86 -1.51 8.61 14.64
CA LEU A 86 -0.63 9.08 13.57
C LEU A 86 -0.72 10.60 13.48
N SER A 87 0.43 11.26 13.58
CA SER A 87 0.58 12.68 13.33
C SER A 87 1.63 12.91 12.26
N ARG A 88 1.42 13.91 11.41
CA ARG A 88 2.39 14.28 10.38
C ARG A 88 2.39 15.78 10.16
N GLY A 89 3.60 16.35 10.09
CA GLY A 89 3.80 17.79 9.92
C GLY A 89 4.37 18.17 8.56
N ASN A 90 4.60 19.47 8.39
CA ASN A 90 5.13 20.07 7.16
C ASN A 90 6.52 19.53 6.74
N SER A 91 7.36 19.13 7.69
CA SER A 91 8.70 18.57 7.45
C SER A 91 8.70 17.10 6.99
N GLU A 92 7.55 16.57 6.60
CA GLU A 92 7.29 15.15 6.28
C GLU A 92 7.54 14.15 7.42
N GLN A 93 8.07 14.60 8.54
CA GLN A 93 8.25 13.80 9.76
C GLN A 93 6.88 13.33 10.25
N PHE A 94 6.82 12.03 10.58
CA PHE A 94 5.66 11.42 11.18
C PHE A 94 5.96 11.03 12.63
N LYS A 95 4.90 11.02 13.44
CA LYS A 95 4.88 10.39 14.76
C LYS A 95 3.76 9.37 14.74
N CYS A 96 4.08 8.10 15.01
CA CYS A 96 3.07 7.07 15.22
C CYS A 96 3.14 6.54 16.65
N SER A 97 2.01 6.06 17.15
CA SER A 97 1.93 5.38 18.43
C SER A 97 0.92 4.24 18.44
N VAL A 98 1.19 3.24 19.28
CA VAL A 98 0.25 2.15 19.62
C VAL A 98 0.17 2.09 21.14
N ASN A 99 -1.03 2.19 21.70
CA ASN A 99 -1.27 2.25 23.15
C ASN A 99 -0.44 3.31 23.89
N GLY A 100 -0.08 4.40 23.20
CA GLY A 100 0.74 5.48 23.76
C GLY A 100 2.25 5.29 23.56
N GLU A 101 2.72 4.09 23.19
CA GLU A 101 4.12 3.84 22.87
C GLU A 101 4.45 4.33 21.47
N HIS A 102 5.55 5.07 21.31
CA HIS A 102 5.96 5.64 20.03
C HIS A 102 6.78 4.67 19.19
N PHE A 103 6.42 4.55 17.92
CA PHE A 103 7.10 3.68 16.96
C PHE A 103 7.97 4.50 15.99
N LYS A 104 9.08 3.89 15.56
CA LYS A 104 10.01 4.51 14.61
C LYS A 104 9.62 4.29 13.15
N ARG A 105 8.80 3.28 12.86
CA ARG A 105 8.43 2.89 11.49
C ARG A 105 6.93 3.00 11.31
N LEU A 106 6.52 3.68 10.24
CA LEU A 106 5.11 3.81 9.87
C LEU A 106 4.49 2.45 9.49
N SER A 107 5.30 1.55 8.94
CA SER A 107 4.90 0.17 8.60
C SER A 107 4.32 -0.59 9.80
N ASP A 108 4.88 -0.36 10.99
CA ASP A 108 4.49 -1.08 12.21
C ASP A 108 3.10 -0.65 12.70
N LEU A 109 2.69 0.59 12.41
CA LEU A 109 1.32 1.05 12.66
C LEU A 109 0.37 0.57 11.57
N VAL A 110 0.79 0.69 10.32
CA VAL A 110 -0.04 0.40 9.13
C VAL A 110 -0.39 -1.09 9.03
N SER A 111 0.50 -1.98 9.47
CA SER A 111 0.22 -3.43 9.53
C SER A 111 -0.91 -3.80 10.50
N LEU A 112 -1.19 -2.95 11.50
CA LEU A 112 -2.24 -3.17 12.50
C LEU A 112 -3.63 -2.78 12.01
N LEU A 113 -3.76 -2.15 10.85
CA LEU A 113 -5.04 -1.69 10.32
C LEU A 113 -5.16 -1.99 8.81
N PRO A 114 -5.39 -3.27 8.42
CA PRO A 114 -5.75 -3.60 7.06
C PRO A 114 -7.04 -2.86 6.65
N ILE A 115 -6.92 -2.01 5.64
CA ILE A 115 -8.04 -1.28 5.05
C ILE A 115 -8.11 -1.59 3.56
N GLN A 116 -9.31 -1.94 3.10
CA GLN A 116 -9.62 -1.95 1.68
C GLN A 116 -10.47 -0.73 1.35
N LEU A 117 -10.02 0.03 0.34
CA LEU A 117 -10.73 1.19 -0.17
C LEU A 117 -11.36 0.84 -1.52
N PHE A 118 -12.65 1.13 -1.65
CA PHE A 118 -13.37 1.10 -2.91
C PHE A 118 -13.70 2.53 -3.32
N THR A 119 -13.20 2.93 -4.50
CA THR A 119 -13.49 4.24 -5.11
C THR A 119 -13.96 4.04 -6.55
N PRO A 120 -14.50 5.08 -7.21
CA PRO A 120 -14.77 5.00 -8.64
C PRO A 120 -13.56 4.61 -9.48
N GLN A 121 -12.34 4.90 -9.02
CA GLN A 121 -11.07 4.52 -9.68
C GLN A 121 -10.65 3.08 -9.40
N SER A 122 -11.37 2.31 -8.56
CA SER A 122 -11.05 0.90 -8.32
C SER A 122 -11.11 0.05 -9.60
N THR A 123 -11.80 0.52 -10.65
CA THR A 123 -11.79 -0.10 -11.98
C THR A 123 -10.40 -0.11 -12.63
N ASP A 124 -9.51 0.80 -12.25
CA ASP A 124 -8.14 0.90 -12.77
C ASP A 124 -7.32 -0.36 -12.46
N LEU A 125 -7.72 -1.16 -11.48
CA LEU A 125 -7.13 -2.48 -11.27
C LEU A 125 -7.29 -3.39 -12.50
N VAL A 126 -8.42 -3.27 -13.20
CA VAL A 126 -8.78 -4.08 -14.38
C VAL A 126 -8.31 -3.40 -15.65
N ILE A 127 -8.73 -2.15 -15.89
CA ILE A 127 -8.48 -1.44 -17.17
C ILE A 127 -7.17 -0.66 -17.19
N GLY A 128 -6.56 -0.44 -16.02
CA GLY A 128 -5.36 0.36 -15.89
C GLY A 128 -4.08 -0.40 -16.21
N SER A 129 -2.98 0.30 -16.00
CA SER A 129 -1.65 -0.22 -16.34
C SER A 129 -1.22 -1.37 -15.40
N PRO A 130 -0.22 -2.17 -15.79
CA PRO A 130 0.38 -3.18 -14.92
C PRO A 130 0.88 -2.64 -13.56
N SER A 131 1.15 -1.33 -13.42
CA SER A 131 1.53 -0.73 -12.14
C SER A 131 0.45 -0.91 -11.06
N GLU A 132 -0.83 -0.78 -11.44
CA GLU A 132 -1.95 -0.85 -10.50
C GLU A 132 -2.12 -2.27 -9.96
N ARG A 133 -2.03 -3.28 -10.85
CA ARG A 133 -2.06 -4.70 -10.47
C ARG A 133 -0.87 -5.09 -9.60
N ARG A 134 0.34 -4.63 -9.91
CA ARG A 134 1.52 -4.85 -9.05
C ARG A 134 1.33 -4.22 -7.67
N ARG A 135 0.85 -2.97 -7.62
CA ARG A 135 0.58 -2.27 -6.35
C ARG A 135 -0.46 -2.99 -5.51
N PHE A 136 -1.52 -3.51 -6.13
CA PHE A 136 -2.53 -4.32 -5.45
C PHE A 136 -1.94 -5.60 -4.86
N CYS A 137 -1.17 -6.35 -5.64
CA CYS A 137 -0.49 -7.56 -5.18
C CYS A 137 0.51 -7.27 -4.05
N ASP A 138 1.31 -6.21 -4.20
CA ASP A 138 2.31 -5.80 -3.21
C ASP A 138 1.67 -5.38 -1.89
N TRP A 139 0.50 -4.75 -1.96
CA TRP A 139 -0.26 -4.37 -0.78
C TRP A 139 -0.85 -5.58 -0.05
N GLY A 140 -1.39 -6.56 -0.78
CA GLY A 140 -1.84 -7.81 -0.18
C GLY A 140 -0.70 -8.57 0.51
N LEU A 141 0.43 -8.71 -0.17
CA LEU A 141 1.63 -9.34 0.39
C LEU A 141 2.19 -8.60 1.60
N PHE A 142 2.10 -7.26 1.65
CA PHE A 142 2.53 -6.49 2.81
C PHE A 142 1.81 -6.92 4.11
N HIS A 143 0.52 -7.27 4.03
CA HIS A 143 -0.25 -7.70 5.20
C HIS A 143 -0.11 -9.19 5.51
N VAL A 144 0.15 -10.02 4.51
CA VAL A 144 0.24 -11.49 4.66
C VAL A 144 1.67 -11.94 5.00
N GLU A 145 2.68 -11.31 4.41
CA GLU A 145 4.08 -11.72 4.47
C GLU A 145 4.95 -10.63 5.12
N GLN A 146 5.27 -10.78 6.40
CA GLN A 146 6.00 -9.75 7.18
C GLN A 146 7.33 -9.32 6.55
N SER A 147 8.04 -10.27 5.92
CA SER A 147 9.34 -10.01 5.27
C SER A 147 9.24 -9.26 3.93
N TYR A 148 8.03 -9.15 3.35
CA TYR A 148 7.84 -8.61 2.00
C TYR A 148 8.18 -7.11 1.93
N SER A 149 7.87 -6.37 2.99
CA SER A 149 8.10 -4.92 3.06
C SER A 149 9.58 -4.55 2.91
N GLU A 150 10.47 -5.31 3.54
CA GLU A 150 11.91 -5.13 3.44
C GLU A 150 12.43 -5.60 2.09
N LEU A 151 11.91 -6.74 1.60
CA LEU A 151 12.26 -7.31 0.30
C LEU A 151 12.02 -6.31 -0.85
N ILE A 152 10.81 -5.75 -0.95
CA ILE A 152 10.46 -4.81 -2.03
C ILE A 152 11.25 -3.50 -1.92
N LYS A 153 11.54 -3.04 -0.68
CA LYS A 153 12.36 -1.85 -0.44
C LYS A 153 13.80 -2.07 -0.89
N ASN A 154 14.38 -3.22 -0.58
CA ASN A 154 15.75 -3.55 -0.98
C ASN A 154 15.85 -3.74 -2.49
N TYR A 155 14.90 -4.44 -3.11
CA TYR A 155 14.81 -4.56 -4.57
C TYR A 155 14.76 -3.18 -5.24
N GLY A 156 13.90 -2.28 -4.75
CA GLY A 156 13.80 -0.92 -5.28
C GLY A 156 15.08 -0.09 -5.15
N LYS A 157 15.89 -0.30 -4.11
CA LYS A 157 17.21 0.36 -3.98
C LYS A 157 18.22 -0.20 -4.98
N VAL A 158 18.34 -1.52 -5.05
CA VAL A 158 19.23 -2.22 -5.98
C VAL A 158 18.92 -1.81 -7.42
N LEU A 159 17.64 -1.81 -7.80
CA LEU A 159 17.19 -1.40 -9.13
C LEU A 159 17.56 0.06 -9.44
N LYS A 160 17.46 0.97 -8.46
CA LYS A 160 17.88 2.37 -8.64
C LYS A 160 19.38 2.50 -8.87
N HIS A 161 20.20 1.78 -8.10
CA HIS A 161 21.65 1.80 -8.28
C HIS A 161 22.06 1.25 -9.65
N ARG A 162 21.49 0.11 -10.06
CA ARG A 162 21.70 -0.44 -11.40
C ARG A 162 21.31 0.55 -12.50
N ASN A 163 20.13 1.14 -12.40
CA ASN A 163 19.65 2.10 -13.40
C ASN A 163 20.49 3.38 -13.47
N ALA A 164 21.15 3.78 -12.38
CA ALA A 164 22.09 4.90 -12.40
C ALA A 164 23.36 4.54 -13.18
N LEU A 165 23.97 3.38 -12.89
CA LEU A 165 25.16 2.89 -13.61
C LEU A 165 24.91 2.73 -15.12
N LEU A 166 23.71 2.27 -15.50
CA LEU A 166 23.33 2.16 -16.90
C LEU A 166 23.12 3.52 -17.58
N LYS A 167 22.75 4.57 -16.85
CA LYS A 167 22.58 5.92 -17.40
C LYS A 167 23.90 6.68 -17.52
N ASP A 168 24.83 6.43 -16.60
CA ASP A 168 26.18 7.02 -16.65
C ASP A 168 27.01 6.43 -17.81
N TYR A 169 26.56 5.32 -18.38
CA TYR A 169 27.08 4.69 -19.59
C TYR A 169 26.69 5.45 -20.87
N ASN A 170 27.25 6.65 -21.06
CA ASN A 170 27.22 7.37 -22.34
C ASN A 170 28.39 6.95 -23.25
N GLY A 171 28.63 5.65 -23.39
CA GLY A 171 29.55 5.09 -24.40
C GLY A 171 31.06 5.31 -24.19
N GLN A 172 31.50 5.82 -23.04
CA GLN A 172 32.93 6.04 -22.76
C GLN A 172 33.34 5.51 -21.39
N SER A 173 33.65 4.21 -21.31
CA SER A 173 34.69 3.60 -20.48
C SER A 173 34.39 2.12 -20.28
N ALA A 174 35.40 1.29 -20.47
CA ALA A 174 35.36 -0.15 -20.31
C ALA A 174 35.46 -0.51 -18.82
N GLN A 175 34.31 -0.59 -18.13
CA GLN A 175 34.00 -1.52 -17.03
C GLN A 175 32.72 -1.06 -16.32
N ASN A 176 31.57 -1.29 -16.97
CA ASN A 176 30.28 -1.32 -16.29
C ASN A 176 30.13 -2.69 -15.64
N ASP A 177 30.72 -2.90 -14.48
CA ASP A 177 30.43 -4.11 -13.70
C ASP A 177 29.08 -3.94 -12.98
N THR A 178 28.00 -4.13 -13.74
CA THR A 178 26.66 -4.30 -13.15
C THR A 178 26.50 -5.66 -12.49
N GLY A 179 27.47 -6.57 -12.62
CA GLY A 179 27.37 -7.97 -12.21
C GLY A 179 26.98 -8.14 -10.75
N TYR A 180 27.55 -7.32 -9.85
CA TYR A 180 27.13 -7.32 -8.44
C TYR A 180 25.64 -6.96 -8.28
N TRP A 181 25.18 -5.89 -8.94
CA TRP A 181 23.79 -5.44 -8.85
C TRP A 181 22.84 -6.39 -9.56
N ASP A 182 23.25 -7.00 -10.67
CA ASP A 182 22.50 -8.02 -11.40
C ASP A 182 22.27 -9.24 -10.50
N GLN A 183 23.30 -9.73 -9.81
CA GLN A 183 23.16 -10.81 -8.83
C GLN A 183 22.17 -10.45 -7.71
N GLN A 184 22.21 -9.23 -7.19
CA GLN A 184 21.24 -8.78 -6.19
C GLN A 184 19.82 -8.70 -6.75
N ILE A 185 19.64 -8.24 -8.00
CA ILE A 185 18.34 -8.22 -8.67
C ILE A 185 17.80 -9.64 -8.84
N ILE A 186 18.63 -10.59 -9.25
CA ILE A 186 18.22 -11.99 -9.46
C ILE A 186 17.67 -12.57 -8.16
N VAL A 187 18.48 -12.53 -7.08
CA VAL A 187 18.10 -13.11 -5.78
C VAL A 187 16.82 -12.46 -5.21
N LEU A 188 16.74 -11.13 -5.24
CA LEU A 188 15.58 -10.42 -4.69
C LEU A 188 14.34 -10.57 -5.60
N GLY A 189 14.54 -10.55 -6.92
CA GLY A 189 13.50 -10.63 -7.93
C GLY A 189 12.83 -12.00 -7.98
N GLU A 190 13.60 -13.08 -7.92
CA GLU A 190 13.07 -14.45 -7.84
C GLU A 190 12.26 -14.68 -6.56
N ARG A 191 12.70 -14.11 -5.44
CA ARG A 191 11.93 -14.19 -4.19
C ARG A 191 10.61 -13.42 -4.27
N ILE A 192 10.61 -12.25 -4.92
CA ILE A 192 9.37 -11.48 -5.17
C ILE A 192 8.43 -12.24 -6.10
N ASP A 193 8.97 -12.85 -7.16
CA ASP A 193 8.22 -13.68 -8.11
C ASP A 193 7.52 -14.85 -7.40
N ALA A 194 8.26 -15.62 -6.60
CA ALA A 194 7.71 -16.73 -5.84
C ALA A 194 6.56 -16.30 -4.92
N LEU A 195 6.75 -15.22 -4.14
CA LEU A 195 5.73 -14.72 -3.22
C LEU A 195 4.49 -14.19 -3.95
N ARG A 196 4.67 -13.46 -5.06
CA ARG A 196 3.55 -12.97 -5.88
C ARG A 196 2.80 -14.10 -6.54
N GLY A 197 3.51 -15.10 -7.09
CA GLY A 197 2.89 -16.29 -7.65
C GLY A 197 2.05 -17.04 -6.63
N GLU A 198 2.58 -17.27 -5.43
CA GLU A 198 1.85 -17.93 -4.35
C GLU A 198 0.62 -17.11 -3.90
N TYR A 199 0.76 -15.79 -3.76
CA TYR A 199 -0.35 -14.91 -3.41
C TYR A 199 -1.47 -14.96 -4.45
N VAL A 200 -1.14 -14.87 -5.74
CA VAL A 200 -2.13 -14.95 -6.82
C VAL A 200 -2.78 -16.33 -6.86
N ASN A 201 -2.03 -17.41 -6.67
CA ASN A 201 -2.60 -18.77 -6.60
C ASN A 201 -3.60 -18.93 -5.46
N ARG A 202 -3.34 -18.30 -4.29
CA ARG A 202 -4.29 -18.25 -3.17
C ARG A 202 -5.52 -17.38 -3.49
N LEU A 203 -5.39 -16.36 -4.33
CA LEU A 203 -6.47 -15.46 -4.73
C LEU A 203 -7.42 -16.07 -5.77
N ILE A 204 -6.90 -16.85 -6.73
CA ILE A 204 -7.67 -17.46 -7.83
C ILE A 204 -8.99 -18.12 -7.37
N PRO A 205 -9.02 -19.06 -6.40
CA PRO A 205 -10.27 -19.72 -6.02
C PRO A 205 -11.31 -18.77 -5.41
N VAL A 206 -10.86 -17.73 -4.69
CA VAL A 206 -11.74 -16.69 -4.13
C VAL A 206 -12.28 -15.81 -5.24
N PHE A 207 -11.44 -15.46 -6.22
CA PHE A 207 -11.83 -14.69 -7.39
C PHE A 207 -12.87 -15.43 -8.23
N GLU A 208 -12.60 -16.69 -8.58
CA GLU A 208 -13.50 -17.52 -9.39
C GLU A 208 -14.86 -17.74 -8.72
N SER A 209 -14.87 -18.04 -7.41
CA SER A 209 -16.13 -18.20 -6.67
C SER A 209 -16.94 -16.90 -6.62
N THR A 210 -16.28 -15.75 -6.42
CA THR A 210 -16.92 -14.43 -6.45
C THR A 210 -17.47 -14.11 -7.84
N CYS A 211 -16.69 -14.33 -8.90
CA CYS A 211 -17.13 -14.12 -10.28
C CYS A 211 -18.33 -15.01 -10.63
N ARG A 212 -18.33 -16.28 -10.23
CA ARG A 212 -19.47 -17.17 -10.46
C ARG A 212 -20.76 -16.70 -9.77
N GLN A 213 -20.62 -16.04 -8.61
CA GLN A 213 -21.76 -15.49 -7.87
C GLN A 213 -22.32 -14.21 -8.52
N PHE A 214 -21.45 -13.30 -8.97
CA PHE A 214 -21.86 -11.98 -9.47
C PHE A 214 -22.00 -11.89 -11.00
N LEU A 215 -21.32 -12.76 -11.75
CA LEU A 215 -21.20 -12.75 -13.21
C LEU A 215 -21.35 -14.19 -13.78
N PRO A 216 -22.47 -14.90 -13.48
CA PRO A 216 -22.63 -16.31 -13.83
C PRO A 216 -22.60 -16.58 -15.35
N GLU A 217 -22.94 -15.58 -16.16
CA GLU A 217 -22.92 -15.63 -17.63
C GLU A 217 -21.50 -15.56 -18.22
N PHE A 218 -20.50 -15.13 -17.45
CA PHE A 218 -19.15 -14.88 -17.94
C PHE A 218 -18.15 -15.88 -17.38
N SER A 219 -17.27 -16.39 -18.23
CA SER A 219 -16.07 -17.10 -17.81
C SER A 219 -14.93 -16.10 -17.68
N VAL A 220 -14.44 -15.90 -16.45
CA VAL A 220 -13.37 -14.95 -16.13
C VAL A 220 -12.23 -15.70 -15.45
N GLU A 221 -11.02 -15.56 -15.99
CA GLU A 221 -9.79 -16.12 -15.43
C GLU A 221 -8.80 -15.00 -15.13
N ILE A 222 -7.97 -15.20 -14.11
CA ILE A 222 -6.79 -14.37 -13.84
C ILE A 222 -5.55 -15.24 -13.80
N SER A 223 -4.45 -14.71 -14.35
CA SER A 223 -3.17 -15.40 -14.39
C SER A 223 -2.03 -14.46 -14.04
N TYR A 224 -0.96 -15.03 -13.48
CA TYR A 224 0.23 -14.29 -13.08
C TYR A 224 1.33 -14.40 -14.13
N TYR A 225 1.81 -13.24 -14.59
CA TYR A 225 2.93 -13.13 -15.52
C TYR A 225 4.10 -12.41 -14.83
N ARG A 226 5.21 -13.14 -14.64
CA ARG A 226 6.42 -12.65 -13.94
C ARG A 226 7.22 -11.60 -14.72
N GLY A 227 7.07 -11.57 -16.05
CA GLY A 227 7.68 -10.57 -16.93
C GLY A 227 8.91 -11.04 -17.71
N TRP A 228 9.29 -12.31 -17.58
CA TRP A 228 10.26 -13.00 -18.43
C TRP A 228 9.70 -14.35 -18.88
N GLU A 229 10.34 -14.99 -19.86
CA GLU A 229 9.89 -16.26 -20.44
C GLU A 229 9.79 -17.35 -19.36
N LYS A 230 8.80 -18.22 -19.48
CA LYS A 230 8.50 -19.25 -18.47
C LYS A 230 9.66 -20.25 -18.31
N ASP A 231 10.42 -20.47 -19.38
CA ASP A 231 11.54 -21.40 -19.45
C ASP A 231 12.89 -20.72 -19.17
N SER A 232 12.89 -19.42 -18.84
CA SER A 232 14.09 -18.68 -18.47
C SER A 232 14.08 -18.29 -16.99
N ASP A 233 15.25 -18.26 -16.37
CA ASP A 233 15.43 -17.60 -15.08
C ASP A 233 15.64 -16.08 -15.27
N LEU A 234 15.61 -15.33 -14.16
CA LEU A 234 15.81 -13.88 -14.21
C LEU A 234 17.23 -13.52 -14.66
N SER A 235 18.21 -14.38 -14.41
CA SER A 235 19.60 -14.19 -14.84
C SER A 235 19.71 -14.17 -16.36
N GLN A 236 19.10 -15.14 -17.03
CA GLN A 236 19.03 -15.23 -18.49
C GLN A 236 18.29 -14.04 -19.09
N ALA A 237 17.21 -13.59 -18.45
CA ALA A 237 16.44 -12.44 -18.90
C ALA A 237 17.21 -11.11 -18.81
N LEU A 238 18.12 -10.96 -17.83
CA LEU A 238 18.94 -9.75 -17.68
C LEU A 238 20.09 -9.64 -18.69
N ASN A 239 20.51 -10.78 -19.27
CA ASN A 239 21.62 -10.87 -20.21
C ASN A 239 21.18 -10.88 -21.69
N LYS A 240 19.86 -10.84 -21.96
CA LYS A 240 19.29 -10.64 -23.31
C LYS A 240 19.18 -9.15 -23.62
#